data_AF-A0A7J3D3K8-F1
#
_entry.id   AF-A0A7J3D3K8-F1
#
_cell.length_a   1.000
_cell.length_b   1.000
_cell.length_c   1.000
_cell.angle_alpha   90.00
_cell.angle_beta   90.00
_cell.angle_gamma   90.00
#
_symmetry.space_group_name_H-M   'P 1'
#
loop_
_entity.id
_entity.type
_entity.pdbx_description
1 polymer ?
#
loop_
_entity_poly.entity_id
_entity_poly.type
_entity_poly.pdbx_seq_one_letter_code
_entity_poly.pdbx_strand_id
1 'polypeptide(L)'
;MSHKVVNWSELATDPLNKLSLEIIEEGLKASNPYSSVLQTLSKFSKQIGKYSNIIVIGFGKASYSMALACEDHFGNRFSGGAIIVPKGSIKGSALKKIEVLEGTHPVPTEINVSSVRKVLLYVNGLSEDDLVICLISGGGSALLTLPAEGITLQDKQEMTKILLAAGPTIQEINCIRKHISAVKGGQLAKAIYPAHVLSLILSDVVGDDLSSIASGPTAPDPSTFKDVLNLLERYRILEQVPHNIRNRIHLGLEGKVAETPKPNDKVFENVTNVIVANNMKALTSMANKAESAGLKTMILTSYLEGEAREVGKVIGAIARQIAKENLPLKPPCAIFFGGETTVTLRGKGKGGRNQEVALSTSIAIRGLPNVNFVSLGSDGVDGNSDAAGAIVNGSTFQKALEKGLSPTNYLENNDSNTFFKEVGGLIITGPTGTNVNDLSFLIVFP
;
A
#
# COMPACT_ATOMS: atom_id res chain seq x y z
N MET A 1 -0.28 6.67 -27.53
CA MET A 1 -0.32 6.84 -26.06
C MET A 1 0.56 5.75 -25.47
N SER A 2 1.42 6.06 -24.49
CA SER A 2 2.19 5.02 -23.79
C SER A 2 1.28 4.40 -22.72
N HIS A 3 0.96 3.13 -22.86
CA HIS A 3 0.14 2.37 -21.91
C HIS A 3 1.01 1.90 -20.74
N LYS A 4 0.46 1.87 -19.52
CA LYS A 4 1.08 1.22 -18.37
C LYS A 4 1.05 -0.30 -18.51
N VAL A 5 0.01 -0.86 -19.12
CA VAL A 5 -0.01 -2.29 -19.50
C VAL A 5 0.85 -2.49 -20.75
N VAL A 6 2.00 -3.13 -20.58
CA VAL A 6 3.02 -3.33 -21.62
C VAL A 6 2.52 -4.28 -22.70
N ASN A 7 1.84 -5.36 -22.32
CA ASN A 7 1.30 -6.34 -23.25
C ASN A 7 -0.14 -6.00 -23.72
N TRP A 8 -0.47 -4.70 -23.81
CA TRP A 8 -1.79 -4.22 -24.23
C TRP A 8 -2.29 -4.87 -25.51
N SER A 9 -1.47 -4.91 -26.56
CA SER A 9 -1.86 -5.43 -27.88
C SER A 9 -2.18 -6.93 -27.85
N GLU A 10 -1.59 -7.70 -26.93
CA GLU A 10 -1.88 -9.13 -26.77
C GLU A 10 -3.23 -9.35 -26.06
N LEU A 11 -3.59 -8.45 -25.15
CA LEU A 11 -4.81 -8.55 -24.35
C LEU A 11 -6.02 -7.92 -25.04
N ALA A 12 -5.84 -6.81 -25.79
CA ALA A 12 -6.90 -6.02 -26.43
C ALA A 12 -7.45 -6.67 -27.72
N THR A 13 -7.69 -7.97 -27.69
CA THR A 13 -8.13 -8.78 -28.84
C THR A 13 -9.63 -8.70 -29.12
N ASP A 14 -10.42 -8.24 -28.14
CA ASP A 14 -11.86 -8.02 -28.28
C ASP A 14 -12.30 -6.72 -27.57
N PRO A 15 -13.50 -6.19 -27.88
CA PRO A 15 -13.98 -4.93 -27.31
C PRO A 15 -14.09 -4.93 -25.78
N LEU A 16 -14.42 -6.07 -25.18
CA LEU A 16 -14.60 -6.18 -23.73
C LEU A 16 -13.25 -6.17 -23.01
N ASN A 17 -12.27 -6.92 -23.53
CA ASN A 17 -10.89 -6.84 -23.03
C ASN A 17 -10.32 -5.43 -23.21
N LYS A 18 -10.55 -4.77 -24.35
CA LYS A 18 -10.08 -3.40 -24.57
C LYS A 18 -10.67 -2.44 -23.51
N LEU A 19 -11.97 -2.51 -23.24
CA LEU A 19 -12.60 -1.71 -22.19
C LEU A 19 -12.02 -2.02 -20.81
N SER A 20 -11.83 -3.31 -20.48
CA SER A 20 -11.18 -3.71 -19.22
C SER A 20 -9.80 -3.07 -19.07
N LEU A 21 -8.98 -3.07 -20.12
CA LEU A 21 -7.65 -2.46 -20.07
C LEU A 21 -7.71 -0.94 -19.90
N GLU A 22 -8.66 -0.26 -20.55
CA GLU A 22 -8.87 1.18 -20.37
C GLU A 22 -9.28 1.54 -18.93
N ILE A 23 -10.08 0.68 -18.28
CA ILE A 23 -10.46 0.84 -16.86
C ILE A 23 -9.24 0.65 -15.95
N ILE A 24 -8.40 -0.36 -16.20
CA ILE A 24 -7.17 -0.59 -15.43
C ILE A 24 -6.24 0.62 -15.49
N GLU A 25 -6.00 1.16 -16.68
CA GLU A 25 -5.14 2.34 -16.88
C GLU A 25 -5.61 3.53 -16.04
N GLU A 26 -6.94 3.75 -15.95
CA GLU A 26 -7.48 4.86 -15.16
C GLU A 26 -7.28 4.67 -13.65
N GLY A 27 -7.38 3.43 -13.15
CA GLY A 27 -7.05 3.11 -11.76
C GLY A 27 -5.56 3.32 -11.44
N LEU A 28 -4.67 2.86 -12.33
CA LEU A 28 -3.22 3.04 -12.17
C LEU A 28 -2.82 4.53 -12.25
N LYS A 29 -3.45 5.29 -13.14
CA LYS A 29 -3.25 6.73 -13.27
C LYS A 29 -3.71 7.49 -12.02
N ALA A 30 -4.89 7.17 -11.48
CA ALA A 30 -5.40 7.77 -10.25
C ALA A 30 -4.52 7.47 -9.03
N SER A 31 -3.74 6.39 -9.09
CA SER A 31 -2.80 5.98 -8.05
C SER A 31 -1.40 6.60 -8.22
N ASN A 32 -1.17 7.42 -9.24
CA ASN A 32 0.16 7.96 -9.52
C ASN A 32 0.60 8.96 -8.43
N PRO A 33 1.74 8.74 -7.75
CA PRO A 33 2.13 9.53 -6.57
C PRO A 33 2.38 11.00 -6.93
N TYR A 34 3.10 11.26 -8.02
CA TYR A 34 3.42 12.60 -8.50
C TYR A 34 2.15 13.44 -8.73
N SER A 35 1.23 12.93 -9.54
CA SER A 35 -0.01 13.65 -9.87
C SER A 35 -0.92 13.85 -8.65
N SER A 36 -1.00 12.85 -7.77
CA SER A 36 -1.80 12.91 -6.54
C SER A 36 -1.28 13.98 -5.58
N VAL A 37 0.04 14.10 -5.45
CA VAL A 37 0.68 15.15 -4.66
C VAL A 37 0.46 16.52 -5.30
N LEU A 38 0.72 16.69 -6.60
CA LEU A 38 0.51 17.98 -7.27
C LEU A 38 -0.92 18.50 -7.15
N GLN A 39 -1.91 17.62 -7.35
CA GLN A 39 -3.32 17.99 -7.22
C GLN A 39 -3.65 18.43 -5.79
N THR A 40 -3.10 17.73 -4.79
CA THR A 40 -3.29 18.06 -3.38
C THR A 40 -2.61 19.38 -3.03
N LEU A 41 -1.34 19.55 -3.37
CA LEU A 41 -0.61 20.81 -3.12
C LEU A 41 -1.31 22.03 -3.73
N SER A 42 -1.86 21.88 -4.94
CA SER A 42 -2.63 22.95 -5.59
C SER A 42 -3.86 23.37 -4.76
N LYS A 43 -4.55 22.41 -4.13
CA LYS A 43 -5.69 22.69 -3.22
C LYS A 43 -5.26 23.38 -1.93
N PHE A 44 -4.06 23.05 -1.43
CA PHE A 44 -3.50 23.61 -0.19
C PHE A 44 -2.64 24.87 -0.41
N SER A 45 -2.45 25.31 -1.65
CA SER A 45 -1.55 26.42 -2.03
C SER A 45 -1.70 27.69 -1.18
N LYS A 46 -2.94 28.12 -0.90
CA LYS A 46 -3.21 29.29 -0.05
C LYS A 46 -2.82 29.08 1.42
N GLN A 47 -3.02 27.88 1.95
CA GLN A 47 -2.66 27.56 3.35
C GLN A 47 -1.15 27.46 3.50
N ILE A 48 -0.50 26.77 2.56
CA ILE A 48 0.96 26.64 2.51
C ILE A 48 1.64 27.99 2.27
N GLY A 49 0.99 28.87 1.51
CA GLY A 49 1.51 30.20 1.19
C GLY A 49 1.78 31.12 2.40
N LYS A 50 1.26 30.79 3.59
CA LYS A 50 1.45 31.55 4.83
C LYS A 50 2.83 31.36 5.47
N TYR A 51 3.51 30.26 5.15
CA TYR A 51 4.79 29.91 5.75
C TYR A 51 5.94 30.42 4.89
N SER A 52 6.94 31.01 5.54
CA SER A 52 8.16 31.51 4.90
C SER A 52 9.19 30.42 4.67
N ASN A 53 9.18 29.37 5.50
CA ASN A 53 10.14 28.28 5.47
C ASN A 53 9.38 26.95 5.29
N ILE A 54 9.67 26.26 4.19
CA ILE A 54 9.03 25.00 3.83
C ILE A 54 10.10 23.93 3.71
N ILE A 55 9.97 22.88 4.51
CA ILE A 55 10.88 21.73 4.54
C ILE A 55 10.13 20.50 4.05
N VAL A 56 10.74 19.72 3.17
CA VAL A 56 10.14 18.49 2.66
C VAL A 56 10.90 17.29 3.21
N ILE A 57 10.23 16.46 4.00
CA ILE A 57 10.79 15.17 4.41
C ILE A 57 9.95 14.03 3.84
N GLY A 58 10.52 12.85 3.68
CA GLY A 58 9.73 11.72 3.21
C GLY A 58 10.39 10.37 3.35
N PHE A 59 9.58 9.32 3.26
CA PHE A 59 10.03 7.95 3.34
C PHE A 59 9.01 7.01 2.71
N GLY A 60 9.49 5.96 2.07
CA GLY A 60 8.64 4.99 1.37
C GLY A 60 9.05 4.78 -0.08
N LYS A 61 8.48 3.76 -0.72
CA LYS A 61 8.78 3.37 -2.10
C LYS A 61 8.46 4.47 -3.12
N ALA A 62 7.44 5.29 -2.86
CA ALA A 62 6.98 6.35 -3.76
C ALA A 62 7.50 7.76 -3.37
N SER A 63 8.29 7.88 -2.30
CA SER A 63 8.70 9.17 -1.74
C SER A 63 9.47 10.04 -2.75
N TYR A 64 10.25 9.43 -3.66
CA TYR A 64 10.93 10.14 -4.75
C TYR A 64 9.95 10.81 -5.71
N SER A 65 8.95 10.07 -6.20
CA SER A 65 7.94 10.60 -7.12
C SER A 65 7.10 11.70 -6.46
N MET A 66 6.81 11.56 -5.17
CA MET A 66 6.12 12.57 -4.37
C MET A 66 6.97 13.83 -4.14
N ALA A 67 8.27 13.66 -3.89
CA ALA A 67 9.20 14.77 -3.70
C ALA A 67 9.40 15.57 -4.99
N LEU A 68 9.44 14.89 -6.14
CA LEU A 68 9.54 15.55 -7.44
C LEU A 68 8.34 16.46 -7.69
N ALA A 69 7.12 16.02 -7.33
CA ALA A 69 5.93 16.85 -7.39
C ALA A 69 6.03 18.08 -6.47
N CYS A 70 6.65 17.94 -5.30
CA CYS A 70 6.88 19.08 -4.41
C CYS A 70 7.86 20.08 -5.00
N GLU A 71 9.00 19.63 -5.54
CA GLU A 71 9.97 20.54 -6.17
C GLU A 71 9.38 21.27 -7.38
N ASP A 72 8.63 20.57 -8.23
CA ASP A 72 7.98 21.17 -9.40
C ASP A 72 6.88 22.17 -9.01
N HIS A 73 6.14 21.91 -7.93
CA HIS A 73 5.09 22.82 -7.46
C HIS A 73 5.65 24.08 -6.78
N PHE A 74 6.65 23.92 -5.90
CA PHE A 74 7.16 25.02 -5.08
C PHE A 74 8.33 25.77 -5.73
N GLY A 75 9.04 25.17 -6.69
CA GLY A 75 10.21 25.77 -7.33
C GLY A 75 11.22 26.23 -6.28
N ASN A 76 11.62 27.50 -6.31
CA ASN A 76 12.63 27.99 -5.37
C ASN A 76 12.15 28.19 -3.92
N ARG A 77 10.85 27.99 -3.62
CA ARG A 77 10.26 28.28 -2.30
C ARG A 77 10.56 27.28 -1.19
N PHE A 78 11.05 26.08 -1.49
CA PHE A 78 11.45 25.14 -0.44
C PHE A 78 12.88 25.41 0.03
N SER A 79 13.08 25.31 1.35
CA SER A 79 14.36 25.57 2.03
C SER A 79 15.31 24.38 1.99
N GLY A 80 14.78 23.19 1.71
CA GLY A 80 15.54 21.96 1.60
C GLY A 80 14.72 20.78 2.11
N GLY A 81 15.38 19.63 2.24
CA GLY A 81 14.72 18.44 2.71
C GLY A 81 15.50 17.16 2.46
N ALA A 82 14.96 16.05 2.93
CA ALA A 82 15.51 14.73 2.65
C ALA A 82 14.41 13.67 2.59
N ILE A 83 14.55 12.75 1.64
CA ILE A 83 13.68 11.58 1.52
C ILE A 83 14.46 10.28 1.66
N ILE A 84 13.81 9.23 2.17
CA ILE A 84 14.38 7.89 2.27
C ILE A 84 13.65 6.95 1.28
N VAL A 85 14.40 6.42 0.32
CA VAL A 85 13.92 5.47 -0.69
C VAL A 85 14.56 4.08 -0.51
N PRO A 86 13.98 3.00 -1.04
CA PRO A 86 14.64 1.71 -1.07
C PRO A 86 15.99 1.78 -1.79
N LYS A 87 17.01 1.15 -1.21
CA LYS A 87 18.36 1.11 -1.77
C LYS A 87 18.37 0.61 -3.22
N GLY A 88 19.04 1.35 -4.11
CA GLY A 88 19.16 1.02 -5.53
C GLY A 88 17.90 1.23 -6.37
N SER A 89 16.81 1.77 -5.79
CA SER A 89 15.57 2.03 -6.53
C SER A 89 15.64 3.27 -7.43
N ILE A 90 16.56 4.20 -7.13
CA ILE A 90 16.73 5.45 -7.87
C ILE A 90 18.09 5.45 -8.55
N LYS A 91 18.10 5.52 -9.89
CA LYS A 91 19.31 5.63 -10.71
C LYS A 91 19.45 7.07 -11.22
N GLY A 92 20.21 7.88 -10.49
CA GLY A 92 20.30 9.33 -10.72
C GLY A 92 19.11 10.10 -10.11
N SER A 93 19.34 11.34 -9.71
CA SER A 93 18.32 12.19 -9.09
C SER A 93 18.08 13.44 -9.94
N ALA A 94 16.82 13.72 -10.23
CA ALA A 94 16.37 14.99 -10.80
C ALA A 94 16.06 16.04 -9.71
N LEU A 95 16.01 15.61 -8.44
CA LEU A 95 15.76 16.50 -7.30
C LEU A 95 16.98 17.40 -7.08
N LYS A 96 16.73 18.69 -6.84
CA LYS A 96 17.75 19.74 -6.77
C LYS A 96 18.08 20.16 -5.34
N LYS A 97 17.10 20.27 -4.44
CA LYS A 97 17.37 20.63 -3.03
C LYS A 97 16.81 19.64 -2.01
N ILE A 98 16.16 18.56 -2.46
CA ILE A 98 15.80 17.43 -1.59
C ILE A 98 16.87 16.34 -1.71
N GLU A 99 17.56 16.03 -0.61
CA GLU A 99 18.54 14.95 -0.54
C GLU A 99 17.85 13.58 -0.67
N VAL A 100 18.36 12.72 -1.55
CA VAL A 100 17.88 11.34 -1.70
C VAL A 100 18.75 10.43 -0.87
N LEU A 101 18.19 9.94 0.23
CA LEU A 101 18.79 8.97 1.12
C LEU A 101 18.26 7.57 0.83
N GLU A 102 19.04 6.56 1.14
CA GLU A 102 18.66 5.16 0.94
C GLU A 102 18.34 4.46 2.26
N GLY A 103 17.57 3.37 2.17
CA GLY A 103 17.31 2.44 3.27
C GLY A 103 17.00 1.05 2.74
N THR A 104 17.17 0.02 3.57
CA THR A 104 16.81 -1.35 3.20
C THR A 104 15.36 -1.66 3.56
N HIS A 105 14.73 -2.52 2.76
CA HIS A 105 13.37 -3.02 2.92
C HIS A 105 13.33 -4.48 2.44
N PRO A 106 12.60 -5.40 3.11
CA PRO A 106 11.70 -5.17 4.25
C PRO A 106 12.40 -5.14 5.62
N VAL A 107 13.64 -5.62 5.71
CA VAL A 107 14.41 -5.65 6.96
C VAL A 107 15.31 -4.40 7.04
N PRO A 108 15.22 -3.59 8.11
CA PRO A 108 16.04 -2.39 8.25
C PRO A 108 17.50 -2.72 8.62
N THR A 109 18.44 -1.91 8.16
CA THR A 109 19.88 -1.97 8.46
C THR A 109 20.38 -0.64 9.04
N GLU A 110 21.66 -0.52 9.37
CA GLU A 110 22.26 0.72 9.87
C GLU A 110 22.14 1.90 8.88
N ILE A 111 22.03 1.61 7.59
CA ILE A 111 21.74 2.62 6.56
C ILE A 111 20.38 3.29 6.86
N ASN A 112 19.36 2.54 7.27
CA ASN A 112 18.08 3.13 7.65
C ASN A 112 18.23 4.08 8.85
N VAL A 113 18.95 3.66 9.89
CA VAL A 113 19.14 4.46 11.11
C VAL A 113 19.86 5.76 10.80
N SER A 114 20.98 5.68 10.08
CA SER A 114 21.75 6.85 9.64
C SER A 114 20.95 7.79 8.74
N SER A 115 20.17 7.27 7.78
CA SER A 115 19.30 8.07 6.93
C SER A 115 18.19 8.78 7.73
N VAL A 116 17.56 8.10 8.69
CA VAL A 116 16.56 8.76 9.56
C VAL A 116 17.20 9.85 10.41
N ARG A 117 18.40 9.62 10.95
CA ARG A 117 19.12 10.68 11.71
C ARG A 117 19.38 11.91 10.84
N LYS A 118 19.77 11.74 9.58
CA LYS A 118 19.92 12.86 8.63
C LYS A 118 18.60 13.59 8.38
N VAL A 119 17.49 12.87 8.16
CA VAL A 119 16.16 13.49 8.04
C VAL A 119 15.82 14.33 9.26
N LEU A 120 16.12 13.83 10.47
CA LEU A 120 15.85 14.56 11.70
C LEU A 120 16.66 15.86 11.86
N LEU A 121 17.81 15.99 11.17
CA LEU A 121 18.56 17.25 11.16
C LEU A 121 17.79 18.38 10.46
N TYR A 122 16.97 18.06 9.45
CA TYR A 122 16.16 19.06 8.74
C TYR A 122 14.97 19.57 9.55
N VAL A 123 14.54 18.84 10.59
CA VAL A 123 13.37 19.21 11.41
C VAL A 123 13.73 19.63 12.82
N ASN A 124 15.02 19.73 13.13
CA ASN A 124 15.49 20.17 14.44
C ASN A 124 15.47 21.71 14.53
N GLY A 125 14.98 22.25 15.65
CA GLY A 125 15.00 23.69 15.92
C GLY A 125 14.02 24.53 15.11
N LEU A 126 12.95 23.92 14.60
CA LEU A 126 11.87 24.64 13.90
C LEU A 126 10.97 25.41 14.87
N SER A 127 10.25 26.37 14.32
CA SER A 127 9.35 27.31 14.98
C SER A 127 7.92 27.19 14.43
N GLU A 128 6.95 27.86 15.06
CA GLU A 128 5.54 27.88 14.62
C GLU A 128 5.34 28.50 13.22
N ASP A 129 6.31 29.26 12.72
CA ASP A 129 6.29 29.88 11.38
C ASP A 129 6.79 28.94 10.27
N ASP A 130 7.22 27.72 10.62
CA ASP A 130 7.75 26.73 9.70
C ASP A 130 6.70 25.68 9.33
N LEU A 131 6.78 25.17 8.09
CA LEU A 131 5.97 24.06 7.61
C LEU A 131 6.85 22.89 7.18
N VAL A 132 6.56 21.71 7.73
CA VAL A 132 7.12 20.44 7.26
C VAL A 132 6.08 19.70 6.43
N ILE A 133 6.38 19.46 5.15
CA ILE A 133 5.61 18.56 4.29
C ILE A 133 6.19 17.16 4.44
N CYS A 134 5.42 16.23 5.00
CA CYS A 134 5.85 14.85 5.25
C CYS A 134 5.27 13.91 4.19
N LEU A 135 6.12 13.36 3.33
CA LEU A 135 5.74 12.46 2.24
C LEU A 135 5.81 11.00 2.70
N ILE A 136 4.66 10.35 2.84
CA ILE A 136 4.55 9.00 3.40
C ILE A 136 4.00 8.05 2.34
N SER A 137 4.69 6.93 2.12
CA SER A 137 4.19 5.85 1.25
C SER A 137 4.59 4.47 1.77
N GLY A 138 4.09 3.43 1.10
CA GLY A 138 4.36 2.03 1.40
C GLY A 138 5.83 1.69 1.64
N GLY A 139 6.08 0.77 2.56
CA GLY A 139 7.44 0.41 3.03
C GLY A 139 8.04 1.37 4.08
N GLY A 140 7.33 2.44 4.44
CA GLY A 140 7.76 3.42 5.44
C GLY A 140 8.13 2.81 6.80
N SER A 141 7.46 1.74 7.24
CA SER A 141 7.75 1.10 8.54
C SER A 141 9.19 0.58 8.63
N ALA A 142 9.78 0.11 7.53
CA ALA A 142 11.17 -0.33 7.47
C ALA A 142 12.13 0.84 7.18
N LEU A 143 11.79 1.71 6.21
CA LEU A 143 12.65 2.82 5.79
C LEU A 143 12.82 3.88 6.90
N LEU A 144 11.75 4.24 7.61
CA LEU A 144 11.77 5.14 8.77
C LEU A 144 12.08 4.36 10.06
N THR A 145 13.28 3.78 10.15
CA THR A 145 13.71 3.04 11.36
C THR A 145 14.72 3.82 12.17
N LEU A 146 14.28 4.26 13.36
CA LEU A 146 15.16 4.74 14.44
C LEU A 146 14.73 4.08 15.76
N PRO A 147 15.60 3.28 16.40
CA PRO A 147 15.34 2.77 17.74
C PRO A 147 15.13 3.90 18.76
N ALA A 148 14.30 3.64 19.76
CA ALA A 148 14.22 4.54 20.90
C ALA A 148 15.52 4.51 21.72
N GLU A 149 15.74 5.52 22.56
CA GLU A 149 16.90 5.58 23.45
C GLU A 149 17.01 4.30 24.30
N GLY A 150 18.24 3.79 24.42
CA GLY A 150 18.56 2.55 25.13
C GLY A 150 18.28 1.26 24.33
N ILE A 151 17.74 1.33 23.11
CA ILE A 151 17.44 0.17 22.25
C ILE A 151 18.36 0.17 21.04
N THR A 152 18.90 -0.99 20.68
CA THR A 152 19.73 -1.17 19.47
C THR A 152 18.90 -1.53 18.24
N LEU A 153 19.47 -1.41 17.04
CA LEU A 153 18.82 -1.92 15.83
C LEU A 153 18.63 -3.45 15.90
N GLN A 154 19.63 -4.16 16.44
CA GLN A 154 19.58 -5.61 16.62
C GLN A 154 18.40 -6.03 17.51
N ASP A 155 18.16 -5.31 18.61
CA ASP A 155 16.99 -5.55 19.48
C ASP A 155 15.68 -5.47 18.67
N LYS A 156 15.53 -4.48 17.79
CA LYS A 156 14.32 -4.34 16.95
C LYS A 156 14.18 -5.44 15.92
N GLN A 157 15.29 -5.86 15.30
CA GLN A 157 15.29 -6.96 14.34
C GLN A 157 14.88 -8.26 15.03
N GLU A 158 15.43 -8.54 16.21
CA GLU A 158 15.09 -9.74 16.99
C GLU A 158 13.64 -9.72 17.47
N MET A 159 13.17 -8.56 17.97
CA MET A 159 11.76 -8.40 18.33
C MET A 159 10.82 -8.65 17.14
N THR A 160 11.22 -8.22 15.94
CA THR A 160 10.42 -8.48 14.73
C THR A 160 10.32 -9.98 14.43
N LYS A 161 11.41 -10.74 14.59
CA LYS A 161 11.39 -12.21 14.39
C LYS A 161 10.47 -12.89 15.41
N ILE A 162 10.58 -12.51 16.68
CA ILE A 162 9.73 -13.05 17.77
C ILE A 162 8.26 -12.80 17.47
N LEU A 163 7.91 -11.57 17.05
CA LEU A 163 6.53 -11.24 16.69
C LEU A 163 6.04 -12.03 15.49
N LEU A 164 6.82 -12.13 14.42
CA LEU A 164 6.44 -12.92 13.24
C LEU A 164 6.18 -14.39 13.59
N ALA A 165 6.96 -14.97 14.50
CA ALA A 165 6.77 -16.34 14.96
C ALA A 165 5.52 -16.50 15.86
N ALA A 166 5.15 -15.48 16.63
CA ALA A 166 4.00 -15.50 17.53
C ALA A 166 2.64 -15.28 16.82
N GLY A 167 2.65 -14.77 15.59
CA GLY A 167 1.43 -14.52 14.80
C GLY A 167 0.44 -13.48 15.35
N PRO A 168 0.86 -12.36 15.97
CA PRO A 168 -0.05 -11.26 16.30
C PRO A 168 -0.59 -10.56 15.05
N THR A 169 -1.72 -9.87 15.20
CA THR A 169 -2.26 -9.01 14.15
C THR A 169 -1.33 -7.83 13.87
N ILE A 170 -1.47 -7.19 12.70
CA ILE A 170 -0.63 -6.04 12.34
C ILE A 170 -0.79 -4.85 13.30
N GLN A 171 -2.01 -4.64 13.83
CA GLN A 171 -2.30 -3.60 14.81
C GLN A 171 -1.53 -3.85 16.12
N GLU A 172 -1.43 -5.10 16.54
CA GLU A 172 -0.71 -5.51 17.76
C GLU A 172 0.81 -5.45 17.57
N ILE A 173 1.31 -5.83 16.39
CA ILE A 173 2.70 -5.59 16.01
C ILE A 173 3.01 -4.10 16.08
N ASN A 174 2.14 -3.25 15.51
CA ASN A 174 2.34 -1.80 15.49
C ASN A 174 2.29 -1.20 16.89
N CYS A 175 1.41 -1.67 17.79
CA CYS A 175 1.41 -1.31 19.21
C CYS A 175 2.83 -1.44 19.79
N ILE A 176 3.45 -2.63 19.67
CA ILE A 176 4.80 -2.86 20.20
C ILE A 176 5.85 -2.03 19.46
N ARG A 177 5.81 -1.99 18.11
CA ARG A 177 6.80 -1.28 17.29
C ARG A 177 6.85 0.23 17.58
N LYS A 178 5.71 0.85 17.89
CA LYS A 178 5.60 2.28 18.22
C LYS A 178 6.35 2.59 19.52
N HIS A 179 6.16 1.81 20.57
CA HIS A 179 6.77 2.01 21.90
C HIS A 179 8.29 1.78 21.95
N ILE A 180 8.86 1.09 20.95
CA ILE A 180 10.31 0.86 20.81
C ILE A 180 10.95 1.71 19.70
N SER A 181 10.30 2.80 19.26
CA SER A 181 10.81 3.67 18.20
C SER A 181 10.88 5.14 18.64
N ALA A 182 11.87 5.85 18.12
CA ALA A 182 12.00 7.30 18.31
C ALA A 182 11.21 8.15 17.28
N VAL A 183 10.54 7.53 16.31
CA VAL A 183 9.92 8.22 15.15
C VAL A 183 8.53 7.71 14.77
N LYS A 184 8.08 6.58 15.34
CA LYS A 184 6.76 5.98 15.07
C LYS A 184 5.76 6.38 16.15
N GLY A 185 4.47 6.22 15.90
CA GLY A 185 3.41 6.51 16.88
C GLY A 185 3.42 7.97 17.34
N GLY A 186 3.41 8.90 16.38
CA GLY A 186 3.38 10.34 16.64
C GLY A 186 4.72 10.98 16.99
N GLN A 187 5.77 10.18 17.21
CA GLN A 187 7.07 10.72 17.66
C GLN A 187 7.75 11.60 16.61
N LEU A 188 7.51 11.38 15.31
CA LEU A 188 8.01 12.30 14.28
C LEU A 188 7.28 13.65 14.33
N ALA A 189 5.95 13.65 14.51
CA ALA A 189 5.21 14.89 14.73
C ALA A 189 5.71 15.63 15.98
N LYS A 190 5.99 14.89 17.07
CA LYS A 190 6.58 15.46 18.28
C LYS A 190 7.97 16.07 18.05
N ALA A 191 8.78 15.45 17.20
CA ALA A 191 10.10 15.98 16.85
C ALA A 191 10.06 17.25 15.98
N ILE A 192 8.96 17.46 15.24
CA ILE A 192 8.74 18.64 14.39
C ILE A 192 8.14 19.81 15.18
N TYR A 193 7.37 19.53 16.23
CA TYR A 193 6.75 20.54 17.07
C TYR A 193 7.81 21.53 17.63
N PRO A 194 7.56 22.86 17.59
CA PRO A 194 6.25 23.52 17.40
C PRO A 194 5.82 23.79 15.95
N ALA A 195 6.61 23.42 14.94
CA ALA A 195 6.26 23.66 13.54
C ALA A 195 5.02 22.89 13.06
N HIS A 196 4.40 23.38 11.99
CA HIS A 196 3.25 22.73 11.37
C HIS A 196 3.65 21.54 10.50
N VAL A 197 2.82 20.51 10.47
CA VAL A 197 3.00 19.31 9.65
C VAL A 197 1.86 19.18 8.66
N LEU A 198 2.19 19.06 7.38
CA LEU A 198 1.27 18.57 6.34
C LEU A 198 1.77 17.22 5.84
N SER A 199 1.17 16.13 6.31
CA SER A 199 1.50 14.80 5.80
C SER A 199 0.70 14.51 4.54
N LEU A 200 1.39 14.18 3.45
CA LEU A 200 0.80 13.69 2.22
C LEU A 200 1.05 12.19 2.13
N ILE A 201 -0.01 11.40 2.15
CA ILE A 201 0.04 9.97 2.43
C ILE A 201 -0.50 9.19 1.23
N LEU A 202 0.32 8.30 0.69
CA LEU A 202 -0.11 7.28 -0.25
C LEU A 202 -0.31 5.98 0.54
N SER A 203 -1.57 5.58 0.70
CA SER A 203 -1.94 4.46 1.56
C SER A 203 -1.91 3.13 0.81
N ASP A 204 -1.13 2.19 1.34
CA ASP A 204 -1.14 0.77 1.01
C ASP A 204 -1.70 -0.08 2.17
N VAL A 205 -2.52 0.53 3.02
CA VAL A 205 -3.15 -0.16 4.16
C VAL A 205 -4.66 -0.21 3.91
N VAL A 206 -5.21 -1.43 3.92
CA VAL A 206 -6.66 -1.63 3.82
C VAL A 206 -7.37 -0.85 4.94
N GLY A 207 -8.36 -0.04 4.55
CA GLY A 207 -9.10 0.81 5.48
C GLY A 207 -8.41 2.08 5.92
N ASP A 208 -7.21 2.38 5.41
CA ASP A 208 -6.57 3.68 5.51
C ASP A 208 -6.28 4.18 6.94
N ASP A 209 -6.10 3.26 7.90
CA ASP A 209 -5.77 3.62 9.27
C ASP A 209 -4.40 4.32 9.36
N LEU A 210 -4.45 5.64 9.62
CA LEU A 210 -3.28 6.51 9.75
C LEU A 210 -2.30 6.03 10.83
N SER A 211 -2.78 5.38 11.90
CA SER A 211 -1.91 4.87 12.97
C SER A 211 -1.11 3.64 12.53
N SER A 212 -1.56 2.95 11.48
CA SER A 212 -0.94 1.76 10.91
C SER A 212 -0.02 2.08 9.73
N ILE A 213 -0.36 3.07 8.89
CA ILE A 213 0.47 3.49 7.75
C ILE A 213 1.83 3.97 8.25
N ALA A 214 2.91 3.29 7.81
CA ALA A 214 4.27 3.51 8.30
C ALA A 214 4.43 3.46 9.85
N SER A 215 3.49 2.81 10.55
CA SER A 215 3.33 2.84 12.01
C SER A 215 3.06 4.25 12.58
N GLY A 216 2.32 5.07 11.84
CA GLY A 216 1.76 6.34 12.29
C GLY A 216 2.75 7.37 12.82
N PRO A 217 3.83 7.72 12.09
CA PRO A 217 4.85 8.65 12.59
C PRO A 217 4.30 10.06 12.89
N THR A 218 3.26 10.46 12.18
CA THR A 218 2.56 11.76 12.31
C THR A 218 1.11 11.60 12.78
N ALA A 219 0.74 10.42 13.29
CA ALA A 219 -0.59 10.12 13.80
C ALA A 219 -0.52 9.82 15.31
N PRO A 220 -1.60 10.12 16.07
CA PRO A 220 -1.65 9.77 17.47
C PRO A 220 -1.65 8.26 17.68
N ASP A 221 -1.09 7.84 18.81
CA ASP A 221 -1.09 6.44 19.22
C ASP A 221 -1.94 6.26 20.48
N PRO A 222 -3.13 5.62 20.40
CA PRO A 222 -3.96 5.39 21.58
C PRO A 222 -3.42 4.26 22.48
N SER A 223 -2.53 3.41 21.96
CA SER A 223 -1.98 2.29 22.75
C SER A 223 -0.95 2.76 23.78
N THR A 224 -0.73 1.94 24.79
CA THR A 224 0.12 2.24 25.95
C THR A 224 1.17 1.16 26.21
N PHE A 225 2.18 1.49 27.03
CA PHE A 225 3.13 0.50 27.56
C PHE A 225 2.42 -0.65 28.29
N LYS A 226 1.24 -0.40 28.90
CA LYS A 226 0.44 -1.46 29.53
C LYS A 226 -0.15 -2.41 28.50
N ASP A 227 -0.62 -1.90 27.37
CA ASP A 227 -1.09 -2.73 26.25
C ASP A 227 0.05 -3.57 25.68
N VAL A 228 1.24 -2.97 25.54
CA VAL A 228 2.44 -3.71 25.13
C VAL A 228 2.73 -4.88 26.06
N LEU A 229 2.76 -4.66 27.39
CA LEU A 229 2.98 -5.74 28.35
C LEU A 229 1.91 -6.84 28.22
N ASN A 230 0.64 -6.45 28.17
CA ASN A 230 -0.48 -7.39 28.04
C ASN A 230 -0.36 -8.24 26.76
N LEU A 231 0.08 -7.66 25.63
CA LEU A 231 0.32 -8.39 24.39
C LEU A 231 1.46 -9.40 24.56
N LEU A 232 2.59 -9.00 25.14
CA LEU A 232 3.73 -9.89 25.36
C LEU A 232 3.39 -11.09 26.26
N GLU A 233 2.57 -10.87 27.30
CA GLU A 233 2.07 -11.92 28.18
C GLU A 233 1.06 -12.82 27.47
N ARG A 234 0.11 -12.25 26.73
CA ARG A 234 -0.92 -12.99 25.98
C ARG A 234 -0.32 -13.95 24.96
N TYR A 235 0.73 -13.53 24.25
CA TYR A 235 1.49 -14.39 23.33
C TYR A 235 2.57 -15.24 24.01
N ARG A 236 2.77 -15.09 25.33
CA ARG A 236 3.77 -15.82 26.14
C ARG A 236 5.20 -15.65 25.61
N ILE A 237 5.52 -14.45 25.11
CA ILE A 237 6.81 -14.12 24.52
C ILE A 237 7.64 -13.16 25.38
N LEU A 238 7.12 -12.69 26.52
CA LEU A 238 7.80 -11.71 27.38
C LEU A 238 9.26 -12.09 27.68
N GLU A 239 9.54 -13.35 28.05
CA GLU A 239 10.89 -13.81 28.38
C GLU A 239 11.84 -13.89 27.18
N GLN A 240 11.31 -13.97 25.96
CA GLN A 240 12.10 -13.99 24.71
C GLN A 240 12.49 -12.58 24.28
N VAL A 241 11.81 -11.55 24.77
CA VAL A 241 12.04 -10.15 24.38
C VAL A 241 13.45 -9.70 24.78
N PRO A 242 14.19 -9.01 23.87
CA PRO A 242 15.51 -8.47 24.18
C PRO A 242 15.52 -7.61 25.45
N HIS A 243 16.60 -7.72 26.23
CA HIS A 243 16.71 -7.09 27.55
C HIS A 243 16.45 -5.58 27.52
N ASN A 244 17.02 -4.87 26.54
CA ASN A 244 16.84 -3.43 26.37
C ASN A 244 15.39 -3.02 26.13
N ILE A 245 14.64 -3.84 25.38
CA ILE A 245 13.21 -3.61 25.12
C ILE A 245 12.40 -3.87 26.39
N ARG A 246 12.66 -4.98 27.10
CA ARG A 246 12.00 -5.27 28.38
C ARG A 246 12.24 -4.16 29.40
N ASN A 247 13.48 -3.72 29.54
CA ASN A 247 13.85 -2.62 30.42
C ASN A 247 13.10 -1.32 30.05
N ARG A 248 13.04 -0.97 28.77
CA ARG A 248 12.27 0.21 28.32
C ARG A 248 10.78 0.10 28.68
N ILE A 249 10.17 -1.06 28.46
CA ILE A 249 8.75 -1.28 28.79
C ILE A 249 8.53 -1.11 30.30
N HIS A 250 9.41 -1.70 31.13
CA HIS A 250 9.36 -1.54 32.58
C HIS A 250 9.48 -0.07 33.01
N LEU A 251 10.47 0.66 32.48
CA LEU A 251 10.63 2.09 32.74
C LEU A 251 9.42 2.92 32.27
N GLY A 252 8.77 2.53 31.17
CA GLY A 252 7.53 3.13 30.70
C GLY A 252 6.36 2.91 31.66
N LEU A 253 6.21 1.69 32.19
CA LEU A 253 5.20 1.36 33.20
C LEU A 253 5.41 2.10 34.52
N GLU A 254 6.66 2.39 34.87
CA GLU A 254 7.02 3.22 36.04
C GLU A 254 6.91 4.74 35.77
N GLY A 255 6.56 5.16 34.55
CA GLY A 255 6.48 6.57 34.16
C GLY A 255 7.83 7.28 33.99
N LYS A 256 8.95 6.53 34.00
CA LYS A 256 10.31 7.07 33.80
C LYS A 256 10.64 7.32 32.33
N VAL A 257 9.95 6.65 31.43
CA VAL A 257 9.98 6.90 29.98
C VAL A 257 8.61 7.40 29.57
N ALA A 258 8.56 8.53 28.87
CA ALA A 258 7.31 9.09 28.37
C ALA A 258 6.63 8.14 27.37
N GLU A 259 5.31 8.16 27.41
CA GLU A 259 4.46 7.43 26.48
C GLU A 259 4.55 7.99 25.04
N THR A 260 4.12 7.23 24.04
CA THR A 260 3.87 7.75 22.69
C THR A 260 2.83 8.88 22.73
N PRO A 261 2.96 9.94 21.91
CA PRO A 261 1.97 11.00 21.81
C PRO A 261 0.53 10.48 21.66
N LYS A 262 -0.32 10.89 22.60
CA LYS A 262 -1.70 10.44 22.72
C LYS A 262 -2.65 11.30 21.86
N PRO A 263 -3.88 10.84 21.56
CA PRO A 263 -4.82 11.60 20.73
C PRO A 263 -5.11 13.03 21.17
N ASN A 264 -4.95 13.36 22.45
CA ASN A 264 -5.15 14.68 23.02
C ASN A 264 -3.85 15.50 23.22
N ASP A 265 -2.72 15.03 22.69
CA ASP A 265 -1.45 15.75 22.73
C ASP A 265 -1.49 16.97 21.81
N LYS A 266 -1.03 18.14 22.30
CA LYS A 266 -1.03 19.42 21.58
C LYS A 266 -0.24 19.36 20.27
N VAL A 267 0.72 18.45 20.16
CA VAL A 267 1.44 18.18 18.90
C VAL A 267 0.50 18.03 17.72
N PHE A 268 -0.65 17.38 17.92
CA PHE A 268 -1.59 17.08 16.83
C PHE A 268 -2.48 18.25 16.43
N GLU A 269 -2.51 19.34 17.20
CA GLU A 269 -3.17 20.59 16.80
C GLU A 269 -2.47 21.21 15.57
N ASN A 270 -1.17 20.96 15.42
CA ASN A 270 -0.35 21.47 14.32
C ASN A 270 -0.19 20.47 13.15
N VAL A 271 -0.87 19.32 13.20
CA VAL A 271 -0.71 18.24 12.21
C VAL A 271 -1.96 18.07 11.35
N THR A 272 -1.77 18.15 10.04
CA THR A 272 -2.79 17.79 9.04
C THR A 272 -2.31 16.57 8.25
N ASN A 273 -3.06 15.46 8.35
CA ASN A 273 -2.79 14.24 7.59
C ASN A 273 -3.76 14.13 6.41
N VAL A 274 -3.24 14.04 5.18
CA VAL A 274 -4.03 13.95 3.95
C VAL A 274 -3.66 12.71 3.17
N ILE A 275 -4.63 11.82 2.98
CA ILE A 275 -4.49 10.68 2.07
C ILE A 275 -4.63 11.20 0.64
N VAL A 276 -3.51 11.26 -0.10
CA VAL A 276 -3.47 11.77 -1.47
C VAL A 276 -3.89 10.69 -2.47
N ALA A 277 -3.53 9.44 -2.24
CA ALA A 277 -3.96 8.28 -3.02
C ALA A 277 -4.19 7.07 -2.11
N ASN A 278 -5.21 6.29 -2.42
CA ASN A 278 -5.61 5.06 -1.74
C ASN A 278 -6.42 4.18 -2.70
N ASN A 279 -6.79 2.99 -2.24
CA ASN A 279 -7.54 2.01 -3.02
C ASN A 279 -8.90 2.58 -3.48
N MET A 280 -9.67 3.21 -2.59
CA MET A 280 -10.99 3.75 -2.90
C MET A 280 -10.96 4.81 -4.00
N LYS A 281 -9.96 5.70 -4.02
CA LYS A 281 -9.82 6.70 -5.10
C LYS A 281 -9.52 6.05 -6.45
N ALA A 282 -8.69 5.00 -6.47
CA ALA A 282 -8.41 4.25 -7.68
C ALA A 282 -9.68 3.54 -8.20
N LEU A 283 -10.42 2.84 -7.33
CA LEU A 283 -11.69 2.20 -7.69
C LEU A 283 -12.73 3.21 -8.17
N THR A 284 -12.80 4.39 -7.55
CA THR A 284 -13.71 5.47 -7.99
C THR A 284 -13.36 5.94 -9.40
N SER A 285 -12.08 6.12 -9.71
CA SER A 285 -11.65 6.49 -11.06
C SER A 285 -11.97 5.41 -12.10
N MET A 286 -11.78 4.14 -11.73
CA MET A 286 -12.15 2.99 -12.56
C MET A 286 -13.66 2.92 -12.81
N ALA A 287 -14.47 3.15 -11.78
CA ALA A 287 -15.92 3.19 -11.87
C ALA A 287 -16.40 4.33 -12.79
N ASN A 288 -15.87 5.54 -12.63
CA ASN A 288 -16.18 6.67 -13.50
C ASN A 288 -15.83 6.37 -14.97
N LYS A 289 -14.71 5.69 -15.22
CA LYS A 289 -14.33 5.26 -16.58
C LYS A 289 -15.34 4.25 -17.15
N ALA A 290 -15.78 3.27 -16.36
CA ALA A 290 -16.81 2.32 -16.79
C ALA A 290 -18.17 3.00 -17.03
N GLU A 291 -18.59 3.95 -16.18
CA GLU A 291 -19.81 4.75 -16.38
C GLU A 291 -19.74 5.55 -17.68
N SER A 292 -18.60 6.18 -17.98
CA SER A 292 -18.40 6.92 -19.22
C SER A 292 -18.50 6.03 -20.47
N ALA A 293 -18.31 4.72 -20.31
CA ALA A 293 -18.49 3.71 -21.36
C ALA A 293 -19.91 3.11 -21.38
N GLY A 294 -20.85 3.63 -20.57
CA GLY A 294 -22.25 3.24 -20.55
C GLY A 294 -22.60 2.07 -19.62
N LEU A 295 -21.69 1.66 -18.73
CA LEU A 295 -21.93 0.57 -17.78
C LEU A 295 -22.57 1.11 -16.51
N LYS A 296 -23.51 0.35 -15.94
CA LYS A 296 -23.92 0.55 -14.55
C LYS A 296 -22.82 0.07 -13.61
N THR A 297 -22.48 0.84 -12.60
CA THR A 297 -21.32 0.57 -11.73
C THR A 297 -21.75 0.36 -10.29
N MET A 298 -20.97 -0.44 -9.57
CA MET A 298 -21.06 -0.57 -8.11
C MET A 298 -19.67 -0.88 -7.57
N ILE A 299 -19.18 -0.04 -6.65
CA ILE A 299 -18.03 -0.40 -5.82
C ILE A 299 -18.59 -1.25 -4.68
N LEU A 300 -18.31 -2.55 -4.69
CA LEU A 300 -18.83 -3.46 -3.67
C LEU A 300 -18.08 -3.27 -2.34
N THR A 301 -16.76 -3.15 -2.41
CA THR A 301 -15.91 -2.94 -1.24
C THR A 301 -14.51 -2.47 -1.62
N SER A 302 -13.89 -1.65 -0.78
CA SER A 302 -12.45 -1.36 -0.75
C SER A 302 -11.74 -2.03 0.44
N TYR A 303 -12.43 -2.98 1.09
CA TYR A 303 -11.99 -3.73 2.28
C TYR A 303 -11.95 -5.25 1.99
N LEU A 304 -11.71 -5.63 0.74
CA LEU A 304 -11.63 -7.04 0.38
C LEU A 304 -10.37 -7.66 0.98
N GLU A 305 -10.56 -8.54 1.95
CA GLU A 305 -9.51 -9.35 2.56
C GLU A 305 -9.95 -10.82 2.58
N GLY A 306 -8.99 -11.73 2.66
CA GLY A 306 -9.24 -13.17 2.75
C GLY A 306 -8.41 -13.99 1.77
N GLU A 307 -8.61 -15.31 1.82
CA GLU A 307 -7.89 -16.25 0.96
C GLU A 307 -8.31 -16.08 -0.51
N ALA A 308 -7.33 -15.76 -1.37
CA ALA A 308 -7.50 -15.40 -2.78
C ALA A 308 -8.38 -16.40 -3.56
N ARG A 309 -8.13 -17.71 -3.39
CA ARG A 309 -8.91 -18.75 -4.07
C ARG A 309 -10.37 -18.80 -3.63
N GLU A 310 -10.67 -18.48 -2.37
CA GLU A 310 -12.05 -18.48 -1.85
C GLU A 310 -12.79 -17.22 -2.29
N VAL A 311 -12.11 -16.08 -2.26
CA VAL A 311 -12.63 -14.82 -2.80
C VAL A 311 -13.02 -14.96 -4.28
N GLY A 312 -12.17 -15.61 -5.09
CA GLY A 312 -12.49 -15.84 -6.51
C GLY A 312 -13.76 -16.68 -6.74
N LYS A 313 -14.06 -17.65 -5.87
CA LYS A 313 -15.32 -18.42 -5.93
C LYS A 313 -16.53 -17.51 -5.67
N VAL A 314 -16.45 -16.65 -4.67
CA VAL A 314 -17.53 -15.71 -4.31
C VAL A 314 -17.76 -14.70 -5.45
N ILE A 315 -16.70 -14.13 -6.02
CA ILE A 315 -16.80 -13.22 -7.16
C ILE A 315 -17.44 -13.93 -8.36
N GLY A 316 -17.04 -15.16 -8.67
CA GLY A 316 -17.65 -15.94 -9.74
C GLY A 316 -19.13 -16.27 -9.51
N ALA A 317 -19.55 -16.47 -8.25
CA ALA A 317 -20.96 -16.65 -7.91
C ALA A 317 -21.76 -15.35 -8.14
N ILE A 318 -21.22 -14.20 -7.76
CA ILE A 318 -21.82 -12.88 -8.06
C ILE A 318 -21.97 -12.70 -9.57
N ALA A 319 -20.94 -13.05 -10.36
CA ALA A 319 -21.00 -12.97 -11.81
C ALA A 319 -22.11 -13.85 -12.41
N ARG A 320 -22.27 -15.09 -11.93
CA ARG A 320 -23.35 -15.98 -12.35
C ARG A 320 -24.73 -15.40 -12.01
N GLN A 321 -24.88 -14.84 -10.81
CA GLN A 321 -26.13 -14.22 -10.38
C GLN A 321 -26.53 -13.06 -11.30
N ILE A 322 -25.57 -12.19 -11.64
CA ILE A 322 -25.81 -11.06 -12.54
C ILE A 322 -26.15 -11.56 -13.95
N ALA A 323 -25.36 -12.47 -14.49
CA ALA A 323 -25.52 -12.96 -15.86
C ALA A 323 -26.84 -13.74 -16.06
N LYS A 324 -27.35 -14.42 -15.03
CA LYS A 324 -28.58 -15.23 -15.13
C LYS A 324 -29.83 -14.52 -14.63
N GLU A 325 -29.71 -13.77 -13.55
CA GLU A 325 -30.86 -13.21 -12.82
C GLU A 325 -30.93 -11.68 -12.92
N ASN A 326 -29.94 -11.02 -13.53
CA ASN A 326 -29.85 -9.56 -13.63
C ASN A 326 -29.89 -8.85 -12.26
N LEU A 327 -29.33 -9.50 -11.23
CA LEU A 327 -29.26 -9.02 -9.85
C LEU A 327 -27.83 -9.10 -9.30
N PRO A 328 -27.39 -8.17 -8.44
CA PRO A 328 -28.12 -6.96 -8.00
C PRO A 328 -28.15 -5.85 -9.07
N LEU A 329 -27.42 -6.03 -10.18
CA LEU A 329 -27.36 -5.08 -11.29
C LEU A 329 -27.80 -5.75 -12.59
N LYS A 330 -28.44 -4.97 -13.46
CA LYS A 330 -28.76 -5.39 -14.83
C LYS A 330 -27.57 -5.12 -15.76
N PRO A 331 -27.10 -6.08 -16.56
CA PRO A 331 -26.14 -5.86 -17.64
C PRO A 331 -26.62 -4.79 -18.64
N PRO A 332 -25.69 -4.05 -19.31
CA PRO A 332 -24.24 -4.07 -19.09
C PRO A 332 -23.86 -3.36 -17.78
N CYS A 333 -23.03 -4.02 -16.97
CA CYS A 333 -22.61 -3.49 -15.67
C CYS A 333 -21.19 -3.90 -15.28
N ALA A 334 -20.58 -3.13 -14.38
CA ALA A 334 -19.30 -3.42 -13.74
C ALA A 334 -19.41 -3.38 -12.21
N ILE A 335 -18.79 -4.35 -11.54
CA ILE A 335 -18.64 -4.36 -10.07
C ILE A 335 -17.16 -4.30 -9.73
N PHE A 336 -16.80 -3.40 -8.82
CA PHE A 336 -15.44 -3.13 -8.39
C PHE A 336 -15.19 -3.66 -6.98
N PHE A 337 -13.99 -4.22 -6.79
CA PHE A 337 -13.51 -4.78 -5.55
C PHE A 337 -12.07 -4.32 -5.35
N GLY A 338 -11.74 -3.87 -4.16
CA GLY A 338 -10.36 -3.60 -3.79
C GLY A 338 -10.11 -3.87 -2.32
N GLY A 339 -8.83 -3.91 -1.97
CA GLY A 339 -8.34 -4.44 -0.70
C GLY A 339 -7.05 -5.21 -0.95
N GLU A 340 -6.75 -6.21 -0.12
CA GLU A 340 -5.57 -7.06 -0.29
C GLU A 340 -5.87 -8.49 0.15
N THR A 341 -5.89 -9.40 -0.82
CA THR A 341 -6.08 -10.83 -0.52
C THR A 341 -4.77 -11.49 -0.09
N THR A 342 -4.85 -12.69 0.48
CA THR A 342 -3.67 -13.49 0.84
C THR A 342 -3.74 -14.87 0.21
N VAL A 343 -2.57 -15.50 0.09
CA VAL A 343 -2.43 -16.87 -0.43
C VAL A 343 -1.78 -17.72 0.64
N THR A 344 -2.46 -18.79 1.04
CA THR A 344 -1.83 -19.85 1.81
C THR A 344 -1.03 -20.73 0.86
N LEU A 345 0.31 -20.69 0.98
CA LEU A 345 1.21 -21.52 0.16
C LEU A 345 1.07 -23.00 0.56
N ARG A 346 0.65 -23.82 -0.40
CA ARG A 346 0.50 -25.29 -0.32
C ARG A 346 1.44 -25.99 -1.31
N GLY A 347 1.65 -25.40 -2.47
CA GLY A 347 2.53 -25.90 -3.53
C GLY A 347 3.83 -25.10 -3.66
N LYS A 348 4.54 -25.38 -4.75
CA LYS A 348 5.83 -24.74 -5.10
C LYS A 348 5.75 -23.95 -6.40
N GLY A 349 4.53 -23.64 -6.85
CA GLY A 349 4.28 -22.92 -8.08
C GLY A 349 4.74 -21.47 -8.07
N LYS A 350 4.63 -20.85 -9.24
CA LYS A 350 4.86 -19.42 -9.43
C LYS A 350 3.50 -18.73 -9.59
N GLY A 351 3.29 -17.62 -8.90
CA GLY A 351 2.01 -16.93 -8.90
C GLY A 351 1.93 -15.83 -7.84
N GLY A 352 0.74 -15.28 -7.71
CA GLY A 352 0.38 -14.31 -6.70
C GLY A 352 -1.11 -14.30 -6.44
N ARG A 353 -1.52 -13.47 -5.48
CA ARG A 353 -2.90 -13.41 -4.99
C ARG A 353 -3.88 -12.97 -6.08
N ASN A 354 -3.53 -11.99 -6.91
CA ASN A 354 -4.41 -11.48 -7.95
C ASN A 354 -4.60 -12.53 -9.06
N GLN A 355 -3.51 -13.21 -9.45
CA GLN A 355 -3.58 -14.34 -10.37
C GLN A 355 -4.38 -15.52 -9.76
N GLU A 356 -4.27 -15.82 -8.47
CA GLU A 356 -5.09 -16.87 -7.85
C GLU A 356 -6.58 -16.50 -7.77
N VAL A 357 -6.93 -15.25 -7.43
CA VAL A 357 -8.31 -14.76 -7.50
C VAL A 357 -8.83 -14.92 -8.93
N ALA A 358 -8.07 -14.48 -9.94
CA ALA A 358 -8.45 -14.59 -11.34
C ALA A 358 -8.62 -16.04 -11.81
N LEU A 359 -7.69 -16.94 -11.46
CA LEU A 359 -7.76 -18.36 -11.80
C LEU A 359 -9.00 -19.01 -11.16
N SER A 360 -9.23 -18.77 -9.87
CA SER A 360 -10.40 -19.28 -9.17
C SER A 360 -11.71 -18.74 -9.76
N THR A 361 -11.78 -17.44 -10.04
CA THR A 361 -12.93 -16.82 -10.71
C THR A 361 -13.16 -17.45 -12.08
N SER A 362 -12.13 -17.74 -12.87
CA SER A 362 -12.27 -18.35 -14.21
C SER A 362 -12.97 -19.72 -14.17
N ILE A 363 -12.67 -20.54 -13.16
CA ILE A 363 -13.35 -21.83 -12.90
C ILE A 363 -14.80 -21.58 -12.53
N ALA A 364 -15.02 -20.56 -11.69
CA ALA A 364 -16.32 -20.17 -11.18
C ALA A 364 -17.19 -19.40 -12.18
N ILE A 365 -16.68 -18.93 -13.33
CA ILE A 365 -17.47 -18.30 -14.41
C ILE A 365 -17.49 -19.11 -15.71
N ARG A 366 -16.93 -20.33 -15.71
CA ARG A 366 -16.90 -21.20 -16.89
C ARG A 366 -18.26 -21.27 -17.60
N GLY A 367 -18.22 -21.12 -18.92
CA GLY A 367 -19.38 -21.20 -19.81
C GLY A 367 -20.32 -19.99 -19.77
N LEU A 368 -20.02 -18.93 -19.00
CA LEU A 368 -20.76 -17.67 -19.11
C LEU A 368 -20.25 -16.86 -20.30
N PRO A 369 -21.05 -16.64 -21.35
CA PRO A 369 -20.67 -15.70 -22.39
C PRO A 369 -20.61 -14.28 -21.81
N ASN A 370 -19.80 -13.40 -22.41
CA ASN A 370 -19.84 -11.95 -22.15
C ASN A 370 -19.52 -11.52 -20.71
N VAL A 371 -18.76 -12.34 -19.96
CA VAL A 371 -18.26 -12.01 -18.62
C VAL A 371 -16.74 -11.92 -18.64
N ASN A 372 -16.21 -10.79 -18.18
CA ASN A 372 -14.79 -10.56 -17.94
C ASN A 372 -14.52 -10.27 -16.47
N PHE A 373 -13.46 -10.83 -15.93
CA PHE A 373 -12.95 -10.48 -14.60
C PHE A 373 -11.47 -10.11 -14.70
N VAL A 374 -11.09 -9.09 -13.95
CA VAL A 374 -9.73 -8.57 -13.84
C VAL A 374 -9.37 -8.47 -12.37
N SER A 375 -8.12 -8.82 -12.05
CA SER A 375 -7.51 -8.57 -10.76
C SER A 375 -6.03 -8.24 -10.98
N LEU A 376 -5.55 -7.14 -10.38
CA LEU A 376 -4.14 -6.77 -10.40
C LEU A 376 -3.68 -6.05 -9.12
N GLY A 377 -2.41 -6.23 -8.77
CA GLY A 377 -1.68 -5.41 -7.81
C GLY A 377 -1.32 -4.08 -8.44
N SER A 378 -1.68 -2.98 -7.78
CA SER A 378 -1.40 -1.63 -8.29
C SER A 378 0.08 -1.27 -8.33
N ASP A 379 0.95 -2.02 -7.65
CA ASP A 379 2.41 -1.90 -7.71
C ASP A 379 3.03 -2.54 -8.95
N GLY A 380 2.24 -3.30 -9.69
CA GLY A 380 2.62 -3.95 -10.93
C GLY A 380 3.30 -5.31 -10.75
N VAL A 381 3.30 -5.85 -9.52
CA VAL A 381 3.91 -7.15 -9.20
C VAL A 381 2.95 -7.98 -8.35
N ASP A 382 2.68 -9.20 -8.78
CA ASP A 382 1.83 -10.14 -8.07
C ASP A 382 2.62 -11.38 -7.64
N GLY A 383 2.84 -11.48 -6.32
CA GLY A 383 3.60 -12.56 -5.69
C GLY A 383 5.05 -12.64 -6.18
N ASN A 384 5.48 -13.84 -6.58
CA ASN A 384 6.84 -14.08 -7.10
C ASN A 384 6.93 -14.03 -8.63
N SER A 385 5.98 -13.33 -9.28
CA SER A 385 5.86 -13.25 -10.73
C SER A 385 6.26 -11.89 -11.33
N ASP A 386 6.37 -11.86 -12.65
CA ASP A 386 6.60 -10.67 -13.48
C ASP A 386 5.29 -9.96 -13.89
N ALA A 387 4.14 -10.55 -13.54
CA ALA A 387 2.83 -10.00 -13.84
C ALA A 387 2.30 -9.18 -12.67
N ALA A 388 1.46 -8.18 -12.98
CA ALA A 388 0.66 -7.46 -12.00
C ALA A 388 -0.59 -8.26 -11.58
N GLY A 389 -1.02 -9.23 -12.38
CA GLY A 389 -2.27 -9.94 -12.18
C GLY A 389 -2.72 -10.65 -13.46
N ALA A 390 -4.04 -10.86 -13.59
CA ALA A 390 -4.60 -11.49 -14.77
C ALA A 390 -6.01 -10.99 -15.13
N ILE A 391 -6.35 -11.12 -16.41
CA ILE A 391 -7.69 -10.97 -16.98
C ILE A 391 -8.20 -12.34 -17.44
N VAL A 392 -9.44 -12.66 -17.08
CA VAL A 392 -10.10 -13.93 -17.42
C VAL A 392 -11.50 -13.70 -17.92
N ASN A 393 -12.03 -14.66 -18.67
CA ASN A 393 -13.40 -14.64 -19.14
C ASN A 393 -14.03 -16.03 -19.11
N GLY A 394 -15.30 -16.15 -19.49
CA GLY A 394 -16.02 -17.43 -19.45
C GLY A 394 -15.43 -18.56 -20.33
N SER A 395 -14.55 -18.23 -21.28
CA SER A 395 -13.84 -19.20 -22.14
C SER A 395 -12.50 -19.65 -21.58
N THR A 396 -11.91 -18.94 -20.61
CA THR A 396 -10.57 -19.23 -20.07
C THR A 396 -10.43 -20.67 -19.57
N PHE A 397 -11.45 -21.18 -18.87
CA PHE A 397 -11.46 -22.57 -18.38
C PHE A 397 -11.42 -23.58 -19.52
N GLN A 398 -12.21 -23.37 -20.57
CA GLN A 398 -12.30 -24.27 -21.72
C GLN A 398 -10.99 -24.26 -22.54
N LYS A 399 -10.40 -23.07 -22.76
CA LYS A 399 -9.09 -22.93 -23.42
C LYS A 399 -7.98 -23.68 -22.70
N ALA A 400 -8.02 -23.74 -21.37
CA ALA A 400 -7.06 -24.52 -20.60
C ALA A 400 -7.19 -26.02 -20.87
N LEU A 401 -8.43 -26.55 -20.90
CA LEU A 401 -8.68 -27.96 -21.19
C LEU A 401 -8.24 -28.34 -22.61
N GLU A 402 -8.47 -27.48 -23.59
CA GLU A 402 -8.01 -27.66 -24.98
C GLU A 402 -6.48 -27.75 -25.10
N LYS A 403 -5.75 -27.13 -24.15
CA LYS A 403 -4.30 -27.23 -24.02
C LYS A 403 -3.83 -28.39 -23.13
N GLY A 404 -4.74 -29.23 -22.66
CA GLY A 404 -4.44 -30.35 -21.75
C GLY A 404 -4.08 -29.90 -20.32
N LEU A 405 -4.43 -28.68 -19.93
CA LEU A 405 -4.13 -28.11 -18.63
C LEU A 405 -5.31 -28.26 -17.68
N SER A 406 -5.04 -28.52 -16.39
CA SER A 406 -6.07 -28.60 -15.34
C SER A 406 -6.04 -27.33 -14.48
N PRO A 407 -6.99 -26.38 -14.64
CA PRO A 407 -7.03 -25.15 -13.84
C PRO A 407 -7.01 -25.41 -12.33
N THR A 408 -7.68 -26.46 -11.86
CA THR A 408 -7.72 -26.84 -10.44
C THR A 408 -6.36 -27.30 -9.93
N ASN A 409 -5.59 -28.04 -10.74
CA ASN A 409 -4.26 -28.51 -10.32
C ASN A 409 -3.28 -27.33 -10.19
N TYR A 410 -3.32 -26.38 -11.11
CA TYR A 410 -2.51 -25.16 -11.03
C TYR A 410 -2.87 -24.32 -9.80
N LEU A 411 -4.16 -24.21 -9.46
CA LEU A 411 -4.61 -23.49 -8.26
C LEU A 411 -4.17 -24.19 -6.95
N GLU A 412 -4.27 -25.51 -6.86
CA GLU A 412 -3.79 -26.27 -5.69
C GLU A 412 -2.27 -26.20 -5.52
N ASN A 413 -1.52 -26.11 -6.62
CA ASN A 413 -0.06 -26.00 -6.59
C ASN A 413 0.46 -24.55 -6.42
N ASN A 414 -0.41 -23.55 -6.26
CA ASN A 414 -0.07 -22.12 -6.25
C ASN A 414 0.73 -21.69 -7.50
N ASP A 415 0.36 -22.21 -8.68
CA ASP A 415 1.12 -22.06 -9.94
C ASP A 415 0.36 -21.24 -11.00
N SER A 416 -0.38 -20.23 -10.56
CA SER A 416 -1.26 -19.42 -11.41
C SER A 416 -0.51 -18.64 -12.51
N ASN A 417 0.76 -18.26 -12.30
CA ASN A 417 1.54 -17.58 -13.33
C ASN A 417 1.85 -18.50 -14.51
N THR A 418 2.30 -19.72 -14.24
CA THR A 418 2.60 -20.72 -15.27
C THR A 418 1.33 -21.04 -16.06
N PHE A 419 0.19 -21.18 -15.38
CA PHE A 419 -1.11 -21.35 -16.04
C PHE A 419 -1.41 -20.23 -17.04
N PHE A 420 -1.30 -18.96 -16.64
CA PHE A 420 -1.63 -17.84 -17.52
C PHE A 420 -0.56 -17.55 -18.59
N LYS A 421 0.69 -18.01 -18.41
CA LYS A 421 1.67 -18.03 -19.52
C LYS A 421 1.22 -18.93 -20.65
N GLU A 422 0.69 -20.09 -20.32
CA GLU A 422 0.20 -21.04 -21.31
C GLU A 422 -1.16 -20.62 -21.89
N VAL A 423 -2.12 -20.22 -21.05
CA VAL A 423 -3.50 -19.92 -21.49
C VAL A 423 -3.66 -18.50 -22.03
N GLY A 424 -2.77 -17.58 -21.64
CA GLY A 424 -2.90 -16.15 -21.89
C GLY A 424 -3.73 -15.45 -20.80
N GLY A 425 -3.66 -14.11 -20.77
CA GLY A 425 -4.40 -13.27 -19.82
C GLY A 425 -3.54 -12.66 -18.72
N LEU A 426 -2.23 -12.88 -18.69
CA LEU A 426 -1.34 -12.14 -17.80
C LEU A 426 -1.40 -10.64 -18.08
N ILE A 427 -1.50 -9.83 -17.03
CA ILE A 427 -1.38 -8.37 -17.13
C ILE A 427 0.05 -8.00 -16.76
N ILE A 428 0.84 -7.53 -17.72
CA ILE A 428 2.23 -7.14 -17.51
C ILE A 428 2.32 -5.61 -17.52
N THR A 429 2.67 -5.00 -16.40
CA THR A 429 2.90 -3.54 -16.31
C THR A 429 4.37 -3.20 -16.06
N GLY A 430 5.12 -4.12 -15.46
CA GLY A 430 6.33 -3.77 -14.73
C GLY A 430 6.01 -2.91 -13.48
N PRO A 431 7.04 -2.46 -12.74
CA PRO A 431 6.84 -1.61 -11.57
C PRO A 431 6.12 -0.30 -11.92
N THR A 432 4.97 -0.06 -11.31
CA THR A 432 4.15 1.13 -11.61
C THR A 432 4.66 2.39 -10.91
N GLY A 433 5.44 2.21 -9.84
CA GLY A 433 5.93 3.28 -8.97
C GLY A 433 4.94 3.72 -7.89
N THR A 434 3.85 2.97 -7.69
CA THR A 434 2.84 3.22 -6.64
C THR A 434 2.44 1.93 -5.95
N ASN A 435 1.63 2.00 -4.89
CA ASN A 435 0.96 0.85 -4.29
C ASN A 435 -0.25 1.32 -3.48
N VAL A 436 -1.45 0.98 -3.92
CA VAL A 436 -2.72 1.17 -3.23
C VAL A 436 -3.49 -0.16 -3.13
N ASN A 437 -2.74 -1.26 -2.96
CA ASN A 437 -3.22 -2.64 -2.88
C ASN A 437 -3.81 -3.16 -4.21
N ASP A 438 -4.77 -4.10 -4.13
CA ASP A 438 -5.35 -4.80 -5.27
C ASP A 438 -6.52 -4.02 -5.88
N LEU A 439 -6.57 -4.00 -7.21
CA LEU A 439 -7.63 -3.41 -8.01
C LEU A 439 -8.27 -4.53 -8.83
N SER A 440 -9.52 -4.86 -8.52
CA SER A 440 -10.25 -5.93 -9.19
C SER A 440 -11.62 -5.46 -9.64
N PHE A 441 -12.09 -5.99 -10.76
CA PHE A 441 -13.45 -5.72 -11.23
C PHE A 441 -13.97 -6.82 -12.13
N LEU A 442 -15.29 -6.94 -12.13
CA LEU A 442 -16.07 -7.83 -12.96
C LEU A 442 -16.88 -6.98 -13.94
N ILE A 443 -16.90 -7.33 -15.21
CA ILE A 443 -17.82 -6.77 -16.21
C ILE A 443 -18.73 -7.89 -16.73
N VAL A 444 -20.03 -7.60 -16.78
CA VAL A 444 -21.04 -8.49 -17.37
C VAL A 444 -21.78 -7.72 -18.46
N PHE A 445 -21.78 -8.26 -19.67
CA PHE A 445 -22.57 -7.78 -20.81
C PHE A 445 -23.78 -8.69 -21.07
N PRO A 446 -24.84 -8.18 -21.74
CA PRO A 446 -26.03 -8.95 -22.10
C PRO A 446 -25.76 -10.20 -22.93
#